data_AF-A0A6L3MJJ0-F1
#
_entry.id   AF-A0A6L3MJJ0-F1
#
_cell.length_a   1.000
_cell.length_b   1.000
_cell.length_c   1.000
_cell.angle_alpha   90.00
_cell.angle_beta   90.00
_cell.angle_gamma   90.00
#
_symmetry.space_group_name_H-M   'P 1'
#
loop_
_entity.id
_entity.type
_entity.pdbx_description
1 polymer ?
#
loop_
_entity_poly.entity_id
_entity_poly.type
_entity_poly.pdbx_seq_one_letter_code
_entity_poly.pdbx_strand_id
1 'polypeptide(L)'
;KVGSYRIDLVVESDGDQRLAVECDGDSYHGPEQWHDDMIRQRALERAGWTFWRCFASSWEIERFNMIQSLQAKLNSMGITATHGMSSLVNDVEHKEWLDDESEMRGKSDIEKDLLIV
;
A
#
# COMPACT_ATOMS: atom_id res chain seq x y z
N LYS A 1 6.72 2.75 3.10
CA LYS A 1 6.89 1.86 4.26
C LYS A 1 6.39 2.63 5.48
N VAL A 2 5.53 1.99 6.26
CA VAL A 2 5.11 2.45 7.58
C VAL A 2 5.74 1.49 8.58
N GLY A 3 6.80 1.92 9.25
CA GLY A 3 7.68 1.00 9.96
C GLY A 3 8.26 -0.03 8.99
N SER A 4 8.09 -1.32 9.30
CA SER A 4 8.53 -2.45 8.47
C SER A 4 7.55 -2.83 7.34
N TYR A 5 6.35 -2.23 7.27
CA TYR A 5 5.29 -2.68 6.38
C TYR A 5 5.13 -1.80 5.13
N ARG A 6 4.69 -2.40 4.02
CA ARG A 6 4.31 -1.72 2.78
C ARG A 6 2.79 -1.56 2.72
N ILE A 7 2.36 -0.45 2.13
CA ILE A 7 0.96 -0.15 1.82
C ILE A 7 0.96 0.21 0.34
N ASP A 8 0.01 -0.33 -0.42
CA ASP A 8 -0.02 -0.17 -1.88
C ASP A 8 -0.37 1.27 -2.27
N LEU A 9 -1.37 1.85 -1.60
CA LEU A 9 -1.79 3.22 -1.81
C LEU A 9 -2.21 3.87 -0.48
N VAL A 10 -1.85 5.13 -0.30
CA VAL A 10 -2.36 5.97 0.78
C VAL A 10 -3.08 7.16 0.16
N VAL A 11 -4.30 7.43 0.63
CA VAL A 11 -5.07 8.61 0.25
C VAL A 11 -5.14 9.55 1.44
N GLU A 12 -4.66 10.77 1.27
CA GLU A 12 -4.60 11.80 2.32
C GLU A 12 -5.54 12.97 1.97
N SER A 13 -6.03 13.68 2.98
CA SER A 13 -6.72 14.96 2.81
C SER A 13 -5.83 16.13 3.24
N ASP A 14 -6.32 17.36 3.13
CA ASP A 14 -5.62 18.55 3.64
C ASP A 14 -5.53 18.57 5.17
N GLY A 15 -6.34 17.74 5.85
CA GLY A 15 -6.28 17.53 7.29
C GLY A 15 -5.49 16.27 7.66
N ASP A 16 -5.52 15.89 8.94
CA ASP A 16 -4.79 14.71 9.44
C ASP A 16 -5.47 13.35 9.11
N GLN A 17 -6.35 13.31 8.10
CA GLN A 17 -7.07 12.11 7.73
C GLN A 17 -6.33 11.38 6.61
N ARG A 18 -6.15 10.08 6.79
CA ARG A 18 -5.55 9.20 5.80
C ARG A 18 -6.26 7.85 5.75
N LEU A 19 -6.36 7.29 4.55
CA LEU A 19 -6.86 5.94 4.31
C LEU A 19 -5.76 5.12 3.64
N ALA A 20 -5.43 3.97 4.22
CA ALA A 20 -4.62 2.97 3.55
C ALA A 20 -5.51 2.11 2.64
N VAL A 21 -5.11 1.98 1.39
CA VAL A 21 -5.76 1.15 0.37
C VAL A 21 -4.84 -0.01 0.04
N GLU A 22 -5.34 -1.23 0.20
CA GLU A 22 -4.63 -2.47 -0.18
C GLU A 22 -5.35 -3.17 -1.32
N CYS A 23 -4.55 -3.61 -2.29
CA CYS A 23 -4.97 -4.41 -3.42
C CYS A 23 -4.47 -5.84 -3.20
N ASP A 24 -5.34 -6.67 -2.63
CA ASP A 24 -5.01 -8.06 -2.32
C ASP A 24 -5.12 -8.95 -3.55
N GLY A 25 -4.05 -9.69 -3.84
CA GLY A 25 -4.11 -10.83 -4.74
C GLY A 25 -4.87 -11.99 -4.09
N ASP A 26 -5.61 -12.78 -4.87
CA ASP A 26 -6.37 -13.93 -4.37
C ASP A 26 -5.48 -15.17 -4.07
N SER A 27 -4.15 -15.03 -4.18
CA SER A 27 -3.23 -16.15 -3.96
C SER A 27 -3.16 -16.49 -2.48
N TYR A 28 -3.44 -17.76 -2.15
CA TYR A 28 -3.26 -18.27 -0.78
C TYR A 28 -1.77 -18.44 -0.50
N HIS A 29 -1.26 -17.68 0.47
CA HIS A 29 0.09 -17.84 0.99
C HIS A 29 0.04 -18.76 2.21
N GLY A 30 1.05 -19.62 2.37
CA GLY A 30 1.07 -20.68 3.40
C GLY A 30 0.95 -20.17 4.85
N PRO A 31 0.89 -21.09 5.83
CA PRO A 31 0.57 -20.77 7.23
C PRO A 31 1.54 -19.79 7.93
N GLU A 32 2.77 -19.66 7.45
CA GLU A 32 3.74 -18.67 7.93
C GLU A 32 3.31 -17.23 7.59
N GLN A 33 2.94 -16.97 6.34
CA GLN A 33 2.51 -15.64 5.90
C GLN A 33 1.24 -15.18 6.61
N TRP A 34 0.35 -16.10 6.97
CA TRP A 34 -0.84 -15.78 7.76
C TRP A 34 -0.48 -15.20 9.14
N HIS A 35 0.57 -15.72 9.78
CA HIS A 35 1.02 -15.20 11.08
C HIS A 35 1.58 -13.78 10.94
N ASP A 36 2.40 -13.56 9.93
CA ASP A 36 2.99 -12.25 9.64
C ASP A 36 1.92 -11.22 9.27
N ASP A 37 0.91 -11.61 8.48
CA ASP A 37 -0.24 -10.76 8.16
C ASP A 37 -1.06 -10.37 9.39
N MET A 38 -1.26 -11.30 10.33
CA MET A 38 -1.95 -10.99 11.59
C MET A 38 -1.16 -10.04 12.48
N ILE A 39 0.17 -10.18 12.54
CA ILE A 39 1.04 -9.24 13.27
C ILE A 39 0.98 -7.86 12.61
N ARG A 40 1.11 -7.83 11.28
CA ARG A 40 1.06 -6.63 10.45
C ARG A 40 -0.24 -5.85 10.66
N GLN A 41 -1.37 -6.52 10.51
CA GLN A 41 -2.69 -5.91 10.66
C GLN A 41 -2.85 -5.29 12.05
N ARG A 42 -2.52 -6.04 13.12
CA ARG A 42 -2.61 -5.54 14.49
C ARG A 42 -1.66 -4.38 14.79
N ALA A 43 -0.46 -4.38 14.20
CA ALA A 43 0.49 -3.29 14.39
C ALA A 43 -0.03 -1.99 13.76
N LEU A 44 -0.57 -2.06 12.55
CA LEU A 44 -1.05 -0.90 11.82
C LEU A 44 -2.37 -0.35 12.42
N GLU A 45 -3.30 -1.23 12.81
CA GLU A 45 -4.53 -0.82 13.51
C GLU A 45 -4.23 -0.09 14.82
N ARG A 46 -3.27 -0.58 15.63
CA ARG A 46 -2.83 0.12 16.86
C ARG A 46 -2.15 1.46 16.60
N ALA A 47 -1.52 1.60 15.43
CA ALA A 47 -0.93 2.87 14.99
C ALA A 47 -1.97 3.83 14.38
N GLY A 48 -3.27 3.49 14.49
CA GLY A 48 -4.37 4.34 14.04
C GLY A 48 -4.65 4.28 12.54
N TRP A 49 -4.12 3.28 11.83
CA TRP A 49 -4.43 3.11 10.41
C TRP A 49 -5.82 2.54 10.20
N THR A 50 -6.55 3.16 9.28
CA THR A 50 -7.80 2.62 8.73
C THR A 50 -7.50 2.06 7.34
N PHE A 51 -8.04 0.88 7.06
CA PHE A 51 -7.86 0.19 5.80
C PHE A 51 -9.15 0.11 4.98
N TRP A 52 -8.99 0.20 3.67
CA TRP A 52 -9.95 -0.29 2.68
C TRP A 52 -9.21 -1.32 1.81
N ARG A 53 -9.79 -2.51 1.64
CA ARG A 53 -9.15 -3.61 0.92
C ARG A 53 -9.96 -3.98 -0.30
N CYS A 54 -9.27 -4.26 -1.39
CA CYS A 54 -9.86 -4.74 -2.63
C CYS A 54 -9.20 -6.04 -3.06
N PHE A 55 -9.96 -7.13 -3.05
CA PHE A 55 -9.50 -8.41 -3.58
C PHE A 55 -9.54 -8.40 -5.11
N ALA A 56 -8.54 -8.99 -5.76
CA ALA A 56 -8.44 -9.06 -7.21
C ALA A 56 -9.71 -9.68 -7.84
N SER A 57 -10.22 -10.75 -7.27
CA SER A 57 -11.48 -11.39 -7.69
C SER A 57 -12.68 -10.44 -7.62
N SER A 58 -12.84 -9.70 -6.52
CA SER A 58 -13.90 -8.70 -6.36
C SER A 58 -13.75 -7.55 -7.36
N TRP A 59 -12.52 -7.09 -7.63
CA TRP A 59 -12.26 -6.06 -8.62
C TRP A 59 -12.65 -6.49 -10.03
N GLU A 60 -12.36 -7.73 -10.41
CA GLU A 60 -12.71 -8.27 -11.73
C GLU A 60 -14.21 -8.46 -11.91
N ILE A 61 -14.92 -8.90 -10.87
CA ILE A 61 -16.35 -9.21 -10.94
C ILE A 61 -17.20 -7.94 -10.83
N GLU A 62 -16.87 -7.05 -9.89
CA GLU A 62 -17.75 -5.95 -9.49
C GLU A 62 -17.02 -4.61 -9.33
N ARG A 63 -16.14 -4.29 -10.28
CA ARG A 63 -15.33 -3.06 -10.31
C ARG A 63 -16.10 -1.79 -9.94
N PHE A 64 -17.29 -1.61 -10.51
CA PHE A 64 -18.11 -0.43 -10.25
C PHE A 64 -18.52 -0.33 -8.77
N ASN A 65 -18.97 -1.44 -8.17
CA ASN A 65 -19.33 -1.49 -6.76
C ASN A 65 -18.11 -1.24 -5.86
N MET A 66 -16.94 -1.78 -6.25
CA MET A 66 -15.69 -1.54 -5.53
C MET A 66 -15.32 -0.05 -5.51
N ILE A 67 -15.37 0.62 -6.67
CA ILE A 67 -15.12 2.06 -6.75
C ILE A 67 -16.13 2.84 -5.89
N GLN A 68 -17.42 2.51 -5.96
CA GLN A 68 -18.44 3.16 -5.12
C GLN A 68 -18.18 2.94 -3.62
N SER A 69 -17.77 1.74 -3.23
CA SER A 69 -17.46 1.43 -1.83
C SER A 69 -16.27 2.25 -1.32
N LEU A 70 -15.24 2.42 -2.16
CA LEU A 70 -14.07 3.25 -1.84
C LEU A 70 -14.48 4.72 -1.69
N GLN A 71 -15.26 5.25 -2.63
CA GLN A 71 -15.78 6.62 -2.57
C GLN A 71 -16.63 6.84 -1.31
N ALA A 72 -17.52 5.90 -0.97
CA ALA A 72 -18.32 5.97 0.25
C ALA A 72 -17.44 5.97 1.51
N LYS A 73 -16.38 5.15 1.52
CA LYS A 73 -15.43 5.09 2.64
C LYS A 73 -14.67 6.41 2.81
N LEU A 74 -14.12 6.95 1.73
CA LEU A 74 -13.42 8.25 1.73
C LEU A 74 -14.35 9.36 2.24
N ASN A 75 -15.57 9.43 1.72
CA ASN A 75 -16.58 10.41 2.14
C ASN A 75 -16.92 10.28 3.63
N SER A 76 -17.07 9.05 4.14
CA SER A 76 -17.37 8.81 5.56
C SER A 76 -16.26 9.29 6.50
N MET A 77 -15.03 9.34 6.00
CA MET A 77 -13.85 9.79 6.73
C MET A 77 -13.56 11.28 6.53
N GLY A 78 -14.35 11.98 5.70
CA GLY A 78 -14.11 13.37 5.34
C GLY A 78 -12.92 13.59 4.41
N ILE A 79 -12.39 12.53 3.79
CA ILE A 79 -11.26 12.62 2.87
C ILE A 79 -11.77 13.12 1.52
N THR A 80 -11.50 14.39 1.23
CA THR A 80 -11.89 15.05 -0.03
C THR A 80 -10.66 15.37 -0.87
N ALA A 81 -10.84 15.47 -2.18
CA ALA A 81 -9.79 15.95 -3.08
C ALA A 81 -9.37 17.38 -2.71
N THR A 82 -8.07 17.58 -2.55
CA THR A 82 -7.43 18.80 -2.04
C THR A 82 -7.17 19.83 -3.14
N HIS A 83 -6.97 19.39 -4.39
CA HIS A 83 -6.81 20.27 -5.54
C HIS A 83 -7.86 20.00 -6.64
N GLY A 84 -8.32 21.07 -7.29
CA GLY A 84 -9.10 20.96 -8.53
C GLY A 84 -8.31 20.24 -9.62
N MET A 85 -8.99 19.67 -10.61
CA MET A 85 -8.45 18.79 -11.67
C MET A 85 -7.23 19.32 -12.46
N SER A 86 -6.76 20.54 -12.22
CA SER A 86 -5.62 21.15 -12.91
C SER A 86 -4.24 20.68 -12.42
N SER A 87 -4.13 19.93 -11.31
CA SER A 87 -2.81 19.56 -10.72
C SER A 87 -2.65 18.07 -10.34
N LEU A 88 -3.32 17.14 -11.03
CA LEU A 88 -3.25 15.70 -10.70
C LEU A 88 -1.84 15.09 -10.74
N VAL A 89 -0.90 15.70 -11.46
CA VAL A 89 0.45 15.15 -11.66
C VAL A 89 1.36 15.42 -10.45
N ASN A 90 1.09 16.46 -9.65
CA ASN A 90 1.95 16.85 -8.52
C ASN A 90 1.53 16.21 -7.18
N ASP A 91 0.34 15.61 -7.12
CA ASP A 91 -0.24 15.09 -5.86
C ASP A 91 -0.03 13.58 -5.67
N VAL A 92 0.71 12.93 -6.57
CA VAL A 92 1.03 11.50 -6.48
C VAL A 92 2.52 11.30 -6.23
N GLU A 93 2.85 10.75 -5.07
CA GLU A 93 4.21 10.35 -4.73
C GLU A 93 4.36 8.83 -4.93
N HIS A 94 5.15 8.42 -5.93
CA HIS A 94 5.53 7.01 -6.10
C HIS A 94 6.81 6.71 -5.32
N LYS A 95 6.77 5.70 -4.44
CA LYS A 95 7.93 5.23 -3.66
C LYS A 95 8.24 3.78 -4.01
N GLU A 96 9.41 3.56 -4.61
CA GLU A 96 9.97 2.21 -4.77
C GLU A 96 10.67 1.78 -3.49
N TRP A 97 10.47 0.51 -3.13
CA TRP A 97 11.03 -0.05 -1.91
C TRP A 97 11.89 -1.25 -2.27
N LEU A 98 13.18 -1.18 -1.95
CA LEU A 98 14.04 -2.36 -1.98
C LEU A 98 13.69 -3.25 -0.78
N ASP A 99 13.55 -4.54 -1.06
CA ASP A 99 13.40 -5.60 -0.06
C ASP A 99 14.78 -5.85 0.56
N ASP A 100 14.87 -6.22 1.83
CA ASP A 100 16.18 -6.46 2.47
C ASP A 100 16.98 -7.55 1.73
N GLU A 101 16.32 -8.54 1.13
CA GLU A 101 16.95 -9.53 0.24
C GLU A 101 17.44 -8.93 -1.09
N SER A 102 16.73 -7.94 -1.62
CA SER A 102 17.11 -7.23 -2.85
C SER A 102 18.30 -6.31 -2.62
N GLU A 103 18.37 -5.66 -1.45
CA GLU A 103 19.54 -4.86 -1.04
C GLU A 103 20.78 -5.74 -0.83
N MET A 104 20.63 -6.93 -0.23
CA MET A 104 21.72 -7.88 -0.06
C MET A 104 22.23 -8.41 -1.40
N ARG A 105 21.32 -8.74 -2.35
CA ARG A 105 21.70 -9.15 -3.70
C ARG A 105 22.42 -8.03 -4.45
N GLY A 106 21.89 -6.81 -4.41
CA GLY A 106 22.49 -5.63 -5.03
C GLY A 106 23.88 -5.29 -4.48
N LYS A 107 24.09 -5.39 -3.15
CA LYS A 107 25.42 -5.24 -2.54
C LYS A 107 26.39 -6.34 -2.98
N SER A 108 25.92 -7.58 -3.09
CA SER A 108 26.75 -8.71 -3.55
C SER A 108 27.15 -8.59 -5.03
N ASP A 109 26.28 -8.01 -5.86
CA ASP A 109 26.55 -7.80 -7.28
C ASP A 109 27.51 -6.61 -7.49
N ILE A 110 27.38 -5.54 -6.69
CA ILE A 110 28.35 -4.44 -6.65
C ILE A 110 29.73 -4.89 -6.14
N GLU A 111 29.77 -5.74 -5.11
CA GLU A 111 31.03 -6.31 -4.61
C GLU A 111 31.71 -7.23 -5.63
N LYS A 112 30.93 -8.00 -6.40
CA LYS A 112 31.48 -8.80 -7.52
C LYS A 112 32.04 -7.91 -8.63
N ASP A 113 31.35 -6.83 -9.00
CA ASP A 113 31.83 -5.88 -10.01
C ASP A 113 33.07 -5.12 -9.52
N LEU A 114 33.22 -4.86 -8.21
CA LEU A 114 34.46 -4.31 -7.64
C LEU A 114 35.60 -5.34 -7.52
N LEU A 115 35.30 -6.64 -7.45
CA LEU A 115 36.30 -7.71 -7.40
C LEU A 115 36.82 -8.11 -8.79
N ILE A 116 36.18 -7.65 -9.88
CA ILE A 116 36.67 -7.80 -11.25
C ILE A 116 37.53 -6.57 -11.59
N VAL A 117 38.72 -6.48 -10.99
CA VAL A 117 39.82 -5.61 -11.42
C VAL A 117 41.11 -6.40 -11.43
#